data_AF-A0AAE1ANK8-F1
#
_entry.id   AF-A0AAE1ANK8-F1
#
_cell.length_a   1.000
_cell.length_b   1.000
_cell.length_c   1.000
_cell.angle_alpha   90.00
_cell.angle_beta   90.00
_cell.angle_gamma   90.00
#
_symmetry.space_group_name_H-M   'P 1'
#
loop_
_entity.id
_entity.type
_entity.pdbx_description
1 polymer ?
#
loop_
_entity_poly.entity_id
_entity_poly.type
_entity_poly.pdbx_seq_one_letter_code
_entity_poly.pdbx_strand_id
1 'polypeptide(L)'
;MRVLMSTFMFVSLVTSTGNKSFCQKGTYMVVQTNGQFACNPCPRGTFNDENEYDKTSCKPCLKVSNSNPHYKVKLECTPEHNADIECAQGFYRDWYFPNDPCRVCKNCSLSRYFVDKPCTANNNTVCCPEEGKECATSTKPPPRKTPKHNLRVQCNDTVLKANLNTARDSNGCLQGEFYVCDAHNGSVFCSPCPRGTFMNHSLHFEQSCMQCTPRHENSDMLQNCTRQYKKGSHIALCHLFILKKPYCLVPYKSII
;
A
#
# COMPACT_ATOMS: atom_id res chain seq x y z
N MET A 1 -44.32 -59.98 -55.13
CA MET A 1 -43.29 -59.05 -54.60
C MET A 1 -43.98 -57.85 -53.96
N ARG A 2 -43.94 -57.73 -52.63
CA ARG A 2 -44.41 -56.53 -51.91
C ARG A 2 -43.20 -55.96 -51.18
N VAL A 3 -42.79 -54.74 -51.56
CA VAL A 3 -41.66 -54.03 -50.95
C VAL A 3 -42.24 -53.16 -49.83
N LEU A 4 -41.94 -53.51 -48.59
CA LEU A 4 -42.26 -52.70 -47.41
C LEU A 4 -41.23 -51.56 -47.32
N MET A 5 -41.61 -50.34 -47.73
CA MET A 5 -40.84 -49.13 -47.48
C MET A 5 -40.99 -48.74 -46.00
N SER A 6 -39.96 -49.06 -45.22
CA SER A 6 -39.80 -48.62 -43.83
C SER A 6 -39.35 -47.15 -43.82
N THR A 7 -40.28 -46.24 -43.56
CA THR A 7 -40.01 -44.81 -43.35
C THR A 7 -39.33 -44.63 -41.99
N PHE A 8 -38.01 -44.50 -42.00
CA PHE A 8 -37.23 -44.06 -40.84
C PHE A 8 -37.48 -42.56 -40.61
N MET A 9 -38.27 -42.23 -39.58
CA MET A 9 -38.37 -40.88 -39.04
C MET A 9 -37.04 -40.52 -38.36
N PHE A 10 -36.21 -39.72 -39.02
CA PHE A 10 -35.06 -39.07 -38.39
C PHE A 10 -35.58 -37.97 -37.45
N VAL A 11 -35.69 -38.29 -36.16
CA VAL A 11 -35.91 -37.29 -35.11
C VAL A 11 -34.59 -36.54 -34.95
N SER A 12 -34.46 -35.38 -35.60
CA SER A 12 -33.35 -34.47 -35.35
C SER A 12 -33.44 -33.95 -33.92
N LEU A 13 -32.60 -34.47 -33.02
CA LEU A 13 -32.34 -33.84 -31.74
C LEU A 13 -31.71 -32.47 -32.03
N VAL A 14 -32.51 -31.41 -31.99
CA VAL A 14 -32.02 -30.05 -31.89
C VAL A 14 -31.46 -29.92 -30.47
N THR A 15 -30.17 -30.18 -30.31
CA THR A 15 -29.44 -29.78 -29.11
C THR A 15 -29.44 -28.25 -29.11
N SER A 16 -30.38 -27.67 -28.37
CA SER A 16 -30.33 -26.26 -27.97
C SER A 16 -29.08 -26.09 -27.14
N THR A 17 -27.96 -25.83 -27.79
CA THR A 17 -26.80 -25.18 -27.19
C THR A 17 -27.31 -23.83 -26.72
N GLY A 18 -27.79 -23.77 -25.48
CA GLY A 18 -28.19 -22.52 -24.87
C GLY A 18 -26.97 -21.61 -24.95
N ASN A 19 -26.99 -20.66 -25.88
CA ASN A 19 -25.94 -19.65 -26.01
C ASN A 19 -25.93 -18.92 -24.69
N LYS A 20 -24.99 -19.29 -23.83
CA LYS A 20 -24.81 -18.66 -22.53
C LYS A 20 -24.50 -17.21 -22.83
N SER A 21 -25.45 -16.33 -22.53
CA SER A 21 -25.35 -14.91 -22.85
C SER A 21 -24.24 -14.32 -22.02
N PHE A 22 -23.16 -13.96 -22.69
CA PHE A 22 -21.93 -13.51 -22.07
C PHE A 22 -21.74 -12.02 -22.36
N CYS A 23 -21.63 -11.23 -21.30
CA CYS A 23 -21.32 -9.81 -21.43
C CYS A 23 -19.84 -9.62 -21.79
N GLN A 24 -19.58 -8.66 -22.67
CA GLN A 24 -18.23 -8.29 -23.10
C GLN A 24 -17.53 -7.45 -22.00
N LYS A 25 -16.20 -7.35 -22.07
CA LYS A 25 -15.44 -6.39 -21.27
C LYS A 25 -16.09 -4.99 -21.32
N GLY A 26 -16.01 -4.25 -20.22
CA GLY A 26 -16.66 -2.95 -20.10
C GLY A 26 -18.16 -3.00 -19.80
N THR A 27 -18.77 -4.18 -19.70
CA THR A 27 -20.20 -4.33 -19.39
C THR A 27 -20.46 -5.30 -18.24
N TYR A 28 -21.66 -5.22 -17.64
CA TYR A 28 -22.13 -6.13 -16.59
C TYR A 28 -23.58 -6.57 -16.86
N MET A 29 -23.95 -7.73 -16.32
CA MET A 29 -25.24 -8.36 -16.56
C MET A 29 -26.34 -7.78 -15.65
N VAL A 30 -27.46 -7.41 -16.24
CA VAL A 30 -28.67 -6.97 -15.53
C VAL A 30 -29.83 -7.89 -15.90
N VAL A 31 -30.49 -8.45 -14.88
CA VAL A 31 -31.71 -9.25 -15.07
C VAL A 31 -32.90 -8.31 -15.24
N GLN A 32 -33.57 -8.40 -16.39
CA GLN A 32 -34.79 -7.65 -16.66
C GLN A 32 -36.01 -8.33 -16.02
N THR A 33 -37.10 -7.59 -15.89
CA THR A 33 -38.35 -8.08 -15.26
C THR A 33 -39.00 -9.25 -16.01
N ASN A 34 -38.69 -9.44 -17.29
CA ASN A 34 -39.15 -10.55 -18.13
C ASN A 34 -38.25 -11.79 -18.06
N GLY A 35 -37.22 -11.80 -17.19
CA GLY A 35 -36.25 -12.89 -17.10
C GLY A 35 -35.19 -12.90 -18.22
N GLN A 36 -35.18 -11.90 -19.11
CA GLN A 36 -34.08 -11.71 -20.06
C GLN A 36 -32.90 -11.03 -19.37
N PHE A 37 -31.71 -11.21 -19.93
CA PHE A 37 -30.51 -10.54 -19.46
C PHE A 37 -30.09 -9.48 -20.47
N ALA A 38 -29.66 -8.33 -19.97
CA ALA A 38 -29.03 -7.27 -20.76
C ALA A 38 -27.63 -6.96 -20.23
N CYS A 39 -26.73 -6.56 -21.12
CA CYS A 39 -25.40 -6.11 -20.75
C CYS A 39 -25.37 -4.58 -20.72
N ASN A 40 -25.18 -4.02 -19.54
CA ASN A 40 -25.08 -2.57 -19.35
C ASN A 40 -23.61 -2.15 -19.22
N PRO A 41 -23.22 -0.97 -19.73
CA PRO A 41 -21.86 -0.47 -19.59
C PRO A 41 -21.51 -0.20 -18.12
N CYS A 42 -20.26 -0.46 -17.73
CA CYS A 42 -19.78 -0.16 -16.39
C CYS A 42 -19.89 1.35 -16.08
N PRO A 43 -20.44 1.72 -14.91
CA PRO A 43 -20.48 3.12 -14.49
C PRO A 43 -19.07 3.70 -14.27
N ARG A 44 -18.95 5.04 -14.36
CA ARG A 44 -17.68 5.74 -14.14
C ARG A 44 -17.05 5.37 -12.79
N GLY A 45 -15.75 5.12 -12.79
CA GLY A 45 -15.02 4.69 -11.59
C GLY A 45 -15.16 3.18 -11.29
N THR A 46 -15.71 2.41 -12.21
CA THR A 46 -15.73 0.94 -12.18
C THR A 46 -15.31 0.37 -13.53
N PHE A 47 -14.89 -0.90 -13.54
CA PHE A 47 -14.45 -1.60 -14.73
C PHE A 47 -14.84 -3.09 -14.70
N ASN A 48 -14.85 -3.72 -15.87
CA ASN A 48 -14.88 -5.17 -16.03
C ASN A 48 -13.91 -5.58 -17.15
N ASP A 49 -12.86 -6.29 -16.77
CA ASP A 49 -11.74 -6.71 -17.61
C ASP A 49 -11.87 -8.14 -18.16
N GLU A 50 -12.89 -8.86 -17.73
CA GLU A 50 -13.12 -10.25 -18.12
C GLU A 50 -14.18 -10.32 -19.24
N ASN A 51 -13.89 -11.11 -20.28
CA ASN A 51 -14.90 -11.53 -21.25
C ASN A 51 -15.63 -12.76 -20.71
N GLU A 52 -16.90 -12.91 -21.05
CA GLU A 52 -17.66 -14.14 -20.79
C GLU A 52 -18.02 -14.44 -19.33
N TYR A 53 -18.60 -13.45 -18.68
CA TYR A 53 -18.96 -13.57 -17.28
C TYR A 53 -20.43 -13.23 -16.98
N ASP A 54 -20.97 -13.96 -16.00
CA ASP A 54 -22.28 -13.76 -15.35
C ASP A 54 -22.23 -12.70 -14.23
N LYS A 55 -21.23 -11.80 -14.28
CA LYS A 55 -21.06 -10.76 -13.26
C LYS A 55 -22.20 -9.77 -13.33
N THR A 56 -22.89 -9.63 -12.20
CA THR A 56 -23.98 -8.67 -12.02
C THR A 56 -23.50 -7.27 -11.59
N SER A 57 -22.18 -7.07 -11.49
CA SER A 57 -21.57 -5.80 -11.10
C SER A 57 -20.14 -5.65 -11.64
N CYS A 58 -19.72 -4.39 -11.82
CA CYS A 58 -18.36 -4.03 -12.20
C CYS A 58 -17.47 -3.85 -10.95
N LYS A 59 -16.16 -4.09 -11.10
CA LYS A 59 -15.15 -3.91 -10.05
C LYS A 59 -14.84 -2.42 -9.88
N PRO A 60 -14.63 -1.92 -8.64
CA PRO A 60 -14.23 -0.52 -8.46
C PRO A 60 -12.82 -0.28 -8.99
N CYS A 61 -12.62 0.87 -9.65
CA CYS A 61 -11.29 1.30 -10.07
C CYS A 61 -10.39 1.55 -8.86
N LEU A 62 -9.12 1.19 -8.98
CA LEU A 62 -8.10 1.54 -8.00
C LEU A 62 -7.90 3.06 -8.02
N LYS A 63 -8.13 3.71 -6.86
CA LYS A 63 -7.94 5.15 -6.70
C LYS A 63 -6.60 5.41 -6.05
N VAL A 64 -5.69 6.05 -6.78
CA VAL A 64 -4.52 6.68 -6.17
C VAL A 64 -4.93 8.09 -5.79
N SER A 65 -4.66 8.48 -4.55
CA SER A 65 -4.78 9.89 -4.20
C SER A 65 -3.73 10.66 -4.99
N ASN A 66 -4.15 11.61 -5.82
CA ASN A 66 -3.25 12.51 -6.56
C ASN A 66 -2.26 13.26 -5.65
N SER A 67 -2.53 13.28 -4.34
CA SER A 67 -1.64 13.85 -3.33
C SER A 67 -0.51 12.92 -2.87
N ASN A 68 -0.48 11.64 -3.26
CA ASN A 68 0.59 10.73 -2.84
C ASN A 68 1.77 10.81 -3.82
N PRO A 69 2.92 11.40 -3.41
CA PRO A 69 4.05 11.62 -4.32
C PRO A 69 4.80 10.33 -4.69
N HIS A 70 4.45 9.18 -4.11
CA HIS A 70 5.17 7.91 -4.35
C HIS A 70 4.66 7.15 -5.57
N TYR A 71 3.49 7.53 -6.09
CA TYR A 71 2.82 6.82 -7.18
C TYR A 71 2.58 7.77 -8.34
N LYS A 72 2.53 7.19 -9.55
CA LYS A 72 2.02 7.87 -10.74
C LYS A 72 1.07 6.92 -11.47
N VAL A 73 0.01 7.50 -12.03
CA VAL A 73 -0.93 6.76 -12.87
C VAL A 73 -0.29 6.60 -14.24
N LYS A 74 -0.02 5.36 -14.63
CA LYS A 74 0.54 5.03 -15.95
C LYS A 74 -0.56 4.88 -16.98
N LEU A 75 -1.67 4.26 -16.56
CA LEU A 75 -2.87 4.11 -17.37
C LEU A 75 -4.09 4.42 -16.51
N GLU A 76 -4.93 5.35 -16.98
CA GLU A 76 -6.17 5.72 -16.29
C GLU A 76 -7.17 4.56 -16.30
N CYS A 77 -8.06 4.51 -15.31
CA CYS A 77 -9.11 3.50 -15.31
C CYS A 77 -10.14 3.77 -16.41
N THR A 78 -10.55 2.73 -17.12
CA THR A 78 -11.64 2.78 -18.10
C THR A 78 -12.69 1.72 -17.77
N PRO A 79 -13.87 1.69 -18.41
CA PRO A 79 -14.82 0.60 -18.22
C PRO A 79 -14.21 -0.79 -18.47
N GLU A 80 -13.20 -0.90 -19.34
CA GLU A 80 -12.65 -2.19 -19.78
C GLU A 80 -11.44 -2.66 -18.95
N HIS A 81 -10.79 -1.80 -18.19
CA HIS A 81 -9.62 -2.17 -17.40
C HIS A 81 -9.43 -1.26 -16.19
N ASN A 82 -8.75 -1.80 -15.17
CA ASN A 82 -8.36 -1.03 -14.01
C ASN A 82 -7.33 0.06 -14.37
N ALA A 83 -7.10 0.99 -13.45
CA ALA A 83 -5.94 1.87 -13.52
C ALA A 83 -4.63 1.05 -13.36
N ASP A 84 -3.63 1.33 -14.19
CA ASP A 84 -2.26 0.84 -14.01
C ASP A 84 -1.46 1.91 -13.27
N ILE A 85 -0.89 1.52 -12.12
CA ILE A 85 -0.23 2.44 -11.19
C ILE A 85 1.19 1.94 -10.96
N GLU A 86 2.13 2.82 -11.25
CA GLU A 86 3.55 2.56 -11.09
C GLU A 86 4.15 3.50 -10.04
N CYS A 87 5.35 3.19 -9.57
CA CYS A 87 6.06 4.06 -8.65
C CYS A 87 6.55 5.33 -9.36
N ALA A 88 6.44 6.47 -8.67
CA ALA A 88 6.99 7.74 -9.11
C ALA A 88 8.53 7.67 -9.17
N GLN A 89 9.15 8.66 -9.82
CA GLN A 89 10.61 8.73 -9.91
C GLN A 89 11.25 8.80 -8.52
N GLY A 90 12.30 8.00 -8.31
CA GLY A 90 12.94 7.88 -6.99
C GLY A 90 12.26 6.88 -6.05
N PHE A 91 11.24 6.17 -6.52
CA PHE A 91 10.59 5.07 -5.82
C PHE A 91 10.56 3.79 -6.66
N TYR A 92 10.49 2.65 -5.99
CA TYR A 92 10.36 1.33 -6.62
C TYR A 92 9.43 0.42 -5.82
N ARG A 93 8.87 -0.60 -6.48
CA ARG A 93 8.11 -1.68 -5.86
C ARG A 93 8.64 -3.00 -6.38
N ASP A 94 9.00 -3.90 -5.48
CA ASP A 94 9.52 -5.20 -5.87
C ASP A 94 8.44 -6.01 -6.61
N TRP A 95 8.77 -6.53 -7.79
CA TRP A 95 7.85 -7.32 -8.59
C TRP A 95 7.37 -8.60 -7.88
N TYR A 96 8.17 -9.12 -6.93
CA TYR A 96 7.78 -10.23 -6.07
C TYR A 96 6.61 -9.87 -5.13
N PHE A 97 6.41 -8.58 -4.84
CA PHE A 97 5.39 -8.07 -3.92
C PHE A 97 4.59 -6.93 -4.57
N PRO A 98 3.72 -7.23 -5.55
CA PRO A 98 3.00 -6.22 -6.33
C PRO A 98 2.01 -5.37 -5.51
N ASN A 99 1.65 -5.86 -4.31
CA ASN A 99 0.75 -5.17 -3.39
C ASN A 99 1.49 -4.31 -2.35
N ASP A 100 2.83 -4.38 -2.29
CA ASP A 100 3.61 -3.56 -1.37
C ASP A 100 3.57 -2.08 -1.77
N PRO A 101 3.69 -1.15 -0.81
CA PRO A 101 3.80 0.25 -1.14
C PRO A 101 5.12 0.54 -1.86
N CYS A 102 5.12 1.58 -2.70
CA CYS A 102 6.34 2.09 -3.32
C CYS A 102 7.34 2.55 -2.24
N ARG A 103 8.58 2.08 -2.35
CA ARG A 103 9.70 2.32 -1.43
C ARG A 103 10.69 3.28 -2.06
N VAL A 104 11.36 4.09 -1.24
CA VAL A 104 12.39 5.02 -1.71
C VAL A 104 13.58 4.23 -2.26
N CYS A 105 14.08 4.64 -3.42
CA CYS A 105 15.29 4.07 -4.00
C CYS A 105 16.51 4.31 -3.11
N LYS A 106 17.42 3.33 -3.05
CA LYS A 106 18.69 3.47 -2.33
C LYS A 106 19.56 4.53 -3.02
N ASN A 107 20.17 5.40 -2.23
CA ASN A 107 21.13 6.40 -2.71
C ASN A 107 22.56 5.88 -2.46
N CYS A 108 23.28 5.53 -3.52
CA CYS A 108 24.63 4.97 -3.42
C CYS A 108 25.68 6.01 -3.00
N SER A 109 25.47 7.29 -3.35
CA SER A 109 26.42 8.37 -3.08
C SER A 109 26.62 8.62 -1.59
N LEU A 110 25.59 8.39 -0.76
CA LEU A 110 25.70 8.54 0.71
C LEU A 110 26.64 7.51 1.35
N SER A 111 26.85 6.37 0.69
CA SER A 111 27.64 5.26 1.24
C SER A 111 29.03 5.15 0.61
N ARG A 112 29.43 6.08 -0.28
CA ARG A 112 30.64 5.98 -1.13
C ARG A 112 30.63 4.74 -2.05
N TYR A 113 29.44 4.34 -2.51
CA TYR A 113 29.28 3.29 -3.51
C TYR A 113 28.93 3.92 -4.86
N PHE A 114 29.28 3.21 -5.94
CA PHE A 114 28.93 3.53 -7.32
C PHE A 114 27.58 2.92 -7.67
N VAL A 115 26.83 3.57 -8.57
CA VAL A 115 25.56 3.04 -9.08
C VAL A 115 25.88 2.07 -10.22
N ASP A 116 25.58 0.78 -10.02
CA ASP A 116 25.73 -0.25 -11.06
C ASP A 116 24.44 -0.40 -11.86
N LYS A 117 23.30 -0.44 -11.18
CA LYS A 117 21.98 -0.41 -11.82
C LYS A 117 21.15 0.74 -11.27
N PRO A 118 20.63 1.62 -12.13
CA PRO A 118 19.79 2.72 -11.69
C PRO A 118 18.46 2.20 -11.15
N CYS A 119 17.84 3.00 -10.29
CA CYS A 119 16.50 2.67 -9.81
C CYS A 119 15.47 2.73 -10.95
N THR A 120 14.51 1.81 -10.90
CA THR A 120 13.36 1.76 -11.82
C THR A 120 12.07 1.60 -11.02
N ALA A 121 10.91 1.71 -11.67
CA ALA A 121 9.63 1.50 -10.99
C ALA A 121 9.51 0.14 -10.29
N ASN A 122 10.24 -0.88 -10.78
CA ASN A 122 10.14 -2.27 -10.29
C ASN A 122 11.39 -2.77 -9.55
N ASN A 123 12.49 -2.02 -9.54
CA ASN A 123 13.75 -2.46 -8.97
C ASN A 123 14.45 -1.32 -8.25
N ASN A 124 15.01 -1.63 -7.08
CA ASN A 124 15.85 -0.71 -6.33
C ASN A 124 17.15 -0.40 -7.07
N THR A 125 17.81 0.70 -6.70
CA THR A 125 19.19 0.97 -7.08
C THR A 125 20.11 -0.14 -6.56
N VAL A 126 21.01 -0.63 -7.42
CA VAL A 126 22.11 -1.52 -7.03
C VAL A 126 23.38 -0.70 -6.87
N CYS A 127 24.00 -0.81 -5.69
CA CYS A 127 25.19 -0.04 -5.31
C CYS A 127 26.41 -0.96 -5.19
N CYS A 128 27.52 -0.64 -5.87
CA CYS A 128 28.79 -1.39 -5.83
C CYS A 128 29.92 -0.59 -5.18
N PRO A 129 30.83 -1.26 -4.45
CA PRO A 129 31.93 -0.57 -3.77
C PRO A 129 32.99 -0.02 -4.74
N GLU A 130 33.13 -0.63 -5.92
CA GLU A 130 34.11 -0.25 -6.93
C GLU A 130 33.42 0.03 -8.27
N GLU A 131 33.93 1.04 -8.99
CA GLU A 131 33.44 1.41 -10.31
C GLU A 131 33.89 0.40 -11.37
N GLY A 132 32.99 -0.01 -12.27
CA GLY A 132 33.30 -0.91 -13.38
C GLY A 132 33.46 -2.39 -13.01
N LYS A 133 33.28 -2.78 -11.74
CA LYS A 133 33.13 -4.19 -11.36
C LYS A 133 31.65 -4.52 -11.24
N GLU A 134 31.21 -5.59 -11.91
CA GLU A 134 29.87 -6.13 -11.69
C GLU A 134 29.70 -6.41 -10.20
N CYS A 135 28.69 -5.78 -9.59
CA CYS A 135 28.27 -6.21 -8.27
C CYS A 135 28.01 -7.70 -8.35
N ALA A 136 28.52 -8.46 -7.38
CA ALA A 136 28.01 -9.81 -7.14
C ALA A 136 26.50 -9.63 -6.94
N THR A 137 25.73 -9.87 -8.00
CA THR A 137 24.28 -9.79 -7.95
C THR A 137 23.96 -10.76 -6.85
N SER A 138 23.45 -10.25 -5.71
CA SER A 138 22.91 -11.08 -4.66
C SER A 138 22.02 -12.05 -5.41
N THR A 139 22.50 -13.29 -5.51
CA THR A 139 21.87 -14.38 -6.24
C THR A 139 20.43 -14.35 -5.77
N LYS A 140 19.49 -14.31 -6.75
CA LYS A 140 18.03 -14.26 -6.56
C LYS A 140 17.69 -14.55 -5.09
N PRO A 141 17.06 -13.61 -4.34
CA PRO A 141 16.78 -13.83 -2.93
C PRO A 141 16.25 -15.25 -2.80
N PRO A 142 16.94 -16.13 -2.03
CA PRO A 142 16.68 -17.56 -2.05
C PRO A 142 15.18 -17.74 -1.94
N PRO A 143 14.55 -18.60 -2.78
CA PRO A 143 13.10 -18.71 -2.86
C PRO A 143 12.57 -18.72 -1.44
N ARG A 144 11.90 -17.61 -1.06
CA ARG A 144 11.37 -17.48 0.29
C ARG A 144 10.45 -18.68 0.43
N LYS A 145 10.84 -19.65 1.26
CA LYS A 145 9.94 -20.72 1.66
C LYS A 145 8.74 -19.99 2.22
N THR A 146 7.65 -19.92 1.46
CA THR A 146 6.39 -19.36 1.93
C THR A 146 6.11 -20.10 3.23
N PRO A 147 6.15 -19.44 4.39
CA PRO A 147 5.70 -20.07 5.61
C PRO A 147 4.28 -20.50 5.31
N LYS A 148 3.97 -21.79 5.48
CA LYS A 148 2.59 -22.27 5.41
C LYS A 148 1.76 -21.29 6.25
N HIS A 149 0.83 -20.59 5.60
CA HIS A 149 -0.08 -19.64 6.22
C HIS A 149 -0.81 -20.36 7.35
N ASN A 150 -0.29 -20.23 8.58
CA ASN A 150 -0.97 -20.50 9.84
C ASN A 150 -0.16 -20.10 11.08
N LEU A 151 1.05 -19.54 10.95
CA LEU A 151 1.66 -18.81 12.06
C LEU A 151 1.44 -17.31 11.86
N ARG A 152 0.31 -16.84 12.37
CA ARG A 152 0.18 -15.44 12.77
C ARG A 152 1.16 -15.27 13.94
N VAL A 153 2.40 -14.87 13.65
CA VAL A 153 3.33 -14.46 14.69
C VAL A 153 2.82 -13.13 15.20
N GLN A 154 1.80 -13.18 16.05
CA GLN A 154 1.57 -12.12 17.00
C GLN A 154 2.81 -12.07 17.89
N CYS A 155 3.34 -10.87 18.12
CA CYS A 155 4.26 -10.63 19.21
C CYS A 155 3.50 -10.83 20.51
N ASN A 156 3.20 -12.08 20.84
CA ASN A 156 2.66 -12.43 22.13
C ASN A 156 3.71 -12.03 23.17
N ASP A 157 3.24 -11.60 24.34
CA ASP A 157 4.09 -11.17 25.46
C ASP A 157 5.21 -12.16 25.78
N THR A 158 5.03 -13.45 25.44
CA THR A 158 6.04 -14.50 25.58
C THR A 158 7.26 -14.32 24.68
N VAL A 159 7.10 -13.86 23.44
CA VAL A 159 8.22 -13.55 22.53
C VAL A 159 8.89 -12.24 22.95
N LEU A 160 8.10 -11.26 23.39
CA LEU A 160 8.61 -10.02 23.97
C LEU A 160 9.49 -10.32 25.20
N LYS A 161 9.02 -11.18 26.12
CA LYS A 161 9.74 -11.58 27.35
C LYS A 161 10.94 -12.47 27.06
N ALA A 162 10.86 -13.37 26.08
CA ALA A 162 11.99 -14.23 25.70
C ALA A 162 13.11 -13.41 25.05
N ASN A 163 12.76 -12.44 24.20
CA ASN A 163 13.73 -11.53 23.61
C ASN A 163 14.24 -10.48 24.60
N LEU A 164 13.46 -10.04 25.60
CA LEU A 164 13.96 -9.17 26.68
C LEU A 164 15.13 -9.80 27.47
N ASN A 165 15.21 -11.14 27.52
CA ASN A 165 16.29 -11.84 28.22
C ASN A 165 17.57 -12.01 27.37
N THR A 166 17.45 -12.03 26.03
CA THR A 166 18.59 -12.00 25.09
C THR A 166 18.95 -10.58 24.65
N ALA A 167 18.05 -9.62 24.80
CA ALA A 167 18.18 -8.20 24.53
C ALA A 167 18.69 -7.41 25.74
N ARG A 168 19.56 -8.01 26.55
CA ARG A 168 20.26 -7.28 27.63
C ARG A 168 21.11 -6.11 27.08
N ASP A 169 21.36 -6.11 25.77
CA ASP A 169 22.05 -5.05 25.03
C ASP A 169 21.12 -4.14 24.18
N SER A 170 19.81 -4.42 24.12
CA SER A 170 18.86 -3.57 23.40
C SER A 170 18.22 -2.58 24.37
N ASN A 171 18.94 -1.49 24.63
CA ASN A 171 18.34 -0.28 25.19
C ASN A 171 17.08 0.03 24.37
N GLY A 172 15.90 0.03 25.01
CA GLY A 172 14.61 0.23 24.34
C GLY A 172 14.56 1.50 23.49
N CYS A 173 13.47 1.70 22.75
CA CYS A 173 13.39 2.78 21.76
C CYS A 173 13.55 4.17 22.39
N LEU A 174 14.15 5.08 21.63
CA LEU A 174 14.37 6.45 22.09
C LEU A 174 13.07 7.26 22.04
N GLN A 175 13.05 8.37 22.77
CA GLN A 175 11.95 9.33 22.71
C GLN A 175 11.65 9.74 21.26
N GLY A 176 10.38 9.64 20.85
CA GLY A 176 9.92 9.92 19.49
C GLY A 176 9.96 8.73 18.52
N GLU A 177 10.35 7.55 18.98
CA GLU A 177 10.27 6.30 18.23
C GLU A 177 9.19 5.37 18.82
N PHE A 178 8.84 4.30 18.12
CA PHE A 178 8.03 3.19 18.61
C PHE A 178 8.62 1.86 18.15
N TYR A 179 8.26 0.81 18.88
CA TYR A 179 8.79 -0.54 18.68
C TYR A 179 8.10 -1.23 17.50
N VAL A 180 8.87 -1.64 16.50
CA VAL A 180 8.37 -2.37 15.33
C VAL A 180 8.96 -3.78 15.35
N CYS A 181 8.06 -4.75 15.34
CA CYS A 181 8.41 -6.14 15.13
C CYS A 181 8.13 -6.51 13.67
N ASP A 182 9.17 -6.95 12.96
CA ASP A 182 8.99 -7.53 11.65
C ASP A 182 8.46 -8.97 11.82
N ALA A 183 7.16 -9.12 11.52
CA ALA A 183 6.44 -10.37 11.62
C ALA A 183 7.04 -11.50 10.76
N HIS A 184 7.93 -11.19 9.81
CA HIS A 184 8.50 -12.17 8.89
C HIS A 184 9.80 -12.79 9.37
N ASN A 185 10.64 -12.04 10.08
CA ASN A 185 11.96 -12.50 10.54
C ASN A 185 12.11 -12.46 12.07
N GLY A 186 11.11 -11.96 12.80
CA GLY A 186 11.17 -11.80 14.25
C GLY A 186 12.17 -10.73 14.69
N SER A 187 12.69 -9.92 13.76
CA SER A 187 13.56 -8.81 14.07
C SER A 187 12.77 -7.68 14.70
N VAL A 188 13.47 -6.93 15.53
CA VAL A 188 12.94 -5.79 16.27
C VAL A 188 13.77 -4.58 15.85
N PHE A 189 13.09 -3.47 15.58
CA PHE A 189 13.74 -2.19 15.39
C PHE A 189 12.85 -1.05 15.90
N CYS A 190 13.46 0.10 16.14
CA CYS A 190 12.75 1.33 16.50
C CYS A 190 12.45 2.13 15.23
N SER A 191 11.23 2.63 15.12
CA SER A 191 10.78 3.45 13.99
C SER A 191 10.26 4.80 14.49
N PRO A 192 10.51 5.92 13.80
CA PRO A 192 9.99 7.23 14.21
C PRO A 192 8.46 7.27 14.27
N CYS A 193 7.91 7.98 15.25
CA CYS A 193 6.47 8.22 15.34
C CYS A 193 5.91 8.92 14.09
N PRO A 194 4.75 8.48 13.57
CA PRO A 194 4.02 9.19 12.50
C PRO A 194 3.64 10.62 12.88
N ARG A 195 3.40 11.48 11.88
CA ARG A 195 2.93 12.85 12.10
C ARG A 195 1.63 12.87 12.91
N GLY A 196 1.56 13.77 13.90
CA GLY A 196 0.42 13.88 14.81
C GLY A 196 0.43 12.89 15.97
N THR A 197 1.49 12.08 16.09
CA THR A 197 1.69 11.18 17.22
C THR A 197 3.05 11.41 17.89
N PHE A 198 3.22 10.95 19.12
CA PHE A 198 4.46 11.11 19.88
C PHE A 198 4.70 9.95 20.86
N MET A 199 5.96 9.81 21.27
CA MET A 199 6.38 9.00 22.40
C MET A 199 7.22 9.87 23.33
N ASN A 200 6.86 9.95 24.60
CA ASN A 200 7.41 10.95 25.52
C ASN A 200 8.58 10.46 26.38
N HIS A 201 8.87 9.16 26.37
CA HIS A 201 9.94 8.59 27.18
C HIS A 201 10.85 7.68 26.35
N SER A 202 12.09 7.55 26.79
CA SER A 202 13.11 6.67 26.20
C SER A 202 13.10 5.31 26.90
N LEU A 203 13.79 4.32 26.30
CA LEU A 203 13.92 2.96 26.83
C LEU A 203 12.58 2.22 26.97
N HIS A 204 11.74 2.40 25.96
CA HIS A 204 10.36 1.92 25.94
C HIS A 204 10.18 0.77 24.92
N PHE A 205 9.06 0.05 24.98
CA PHE A 205 8.76 -1.15 24.15
C PHE A 205 7.37 -1.13 23.50
N GLU A 206 6.69 0.01 23.60
CA GLU A 206 5.36 0.26 23.07
C GLU A 206 5.37 0.20 21.54
N GLN A 207 4.38 -0.50 21.00
CA GLN A 207 4.26 -0.73 19.56
C GLN A 207 3.47 0.37 18.83
N SER A 208 3.11 1.44 19.53
CA SER A 208 2.34 2.54 18.98
C SER A 208 2.65 3.86 19.69
N CYS A 209 2.59 4.95 18.93
CA CYS A 209 2.74 6.31 19.46
C CYS A 209 1.38 6.86 19.92
N MET A 210 1.41 7.73 20.93
CA MET A 210 0.23 8.42 21.46
C MET A 210 -0.22 9.55 20.52
N GLN A 211 -1.52 9.79 20.40
CA GLN A 211 -2.05 10.92 19.62
C GLN A 211 -1.77 12.26 20.31
N CYS A 212 -1.29 13.26 19.57
CA CYS A 212 -1.21 14.63 20.09
C CYS A 212 -2.65 15.14 20.32
N THR A 213 -2.99 15.56 21.54
CA THR A 213 -4.29 16.19 21.85
C THR A 213 -4.10 17.67 22.22
N PRO A 214 -5.10 18.54 22.02
CA PRO A 214 -5.00 19.98 22.30
C PRO A 214 -4.62 20.31 23.76
N ARG A 215 -4.87 19.40 24.71
CA ARG A 215 -4.47 19.58 26.12
C ARG A 215 -2.96 19.46 26.34
N HIS A 216 -2.20 18.92 25.40
CA HIS A 216 -0.74 18.84 25.46
C HIS A 216 -0.05 20.12 24.96
N GLU A 217 -0.82 21.15 24.58
CA GLU A 217 -0.28 22.40 24.06
C GLU A 217 0.38 23.31 25.13
N ASN A 218 0.15 23.04 26.42
CA ASN A 218 0.58 23.89 27.54
C ASN A 218 1.57 23.23 28.52
N SER A 219 2.16 22.09 28.19
CA SER A 219 3.22 21.46 29.00
C SER A 219 4.52 21.27 28.19
N ASP A 220 5.63 21.00 28.87
CA ASP A 220 6.95 20.70 28.25
C ASP A 220 6.90 19.56 27.20
N MET A 221 5.80 18.80 27.15
CA MET A 221 5.51 17.81 26.10
C MET A 221 5.33 18.42 24.70
N LEU A 222 5.07 19.72 24.59
CA LEU A 222 4.91 20.45 23.33
C LEU A 222 6.16 20.33 22.44
N GLN A 223 7.38 20.25 23.00
CA GLN A 223 8.60 20.19 22.18
C GLN A 223 8.63 19.00 21.21
N ASN A 224 8.00 17.87 21.55
CA ASN A 224 8.02 16.67 20.70
C ASN A 224 6.89 16.64 19.68
N CYS A 225 5.68 17.11 20.01
CA CYS A 225 4.60 17.25 19.01
C CYS A 225 4.93 18.36 17.99
N THR A 226 5.58 19.46 18.41
CA THR A 226 5.82 20.62 17.54
C THR A 226 7.08 20.51 16.66
N ARG A 227 8.11 19.73 17.04
CA ARG A 227 9.33 19.59 16.22
C ARG A 227 9.09 18.92 14.87
N GLN A 228 8.17 17.95 14.77
CA GLN A 228 7.80 17.38 13.47
C GLN A 228 6.92 18.32 12.62
N TYR A 229 6.23 19.27 13.26
CA TYR A 229 5.37 20.25 12.58
C TYR A 229 6.18 21.37 11.91
N LYS A 230 7.29 21.81 12.52
CA LYS A 230 8.12 22.94 12.02
C LYS A 230 8.96 22.63 10.78
N LYS A 231 8.98 21.40 10.26
CA LYS A 231 9.78 21.05 9.06
C LYS A 231 8.98 21.09 7.74
N GLY A 232 7.70 21.51 7.75
CA GLY A 232 6.85 21.40 6.56
C GLY A 232 5.71 22.41 6.39
N SER A 233 5.68 23.53 7.12
CA SER A 233 4.69 24.58 6.86
C SER A 233 5.21 25.96 7.23
N HIS A 234 4.80 26.93 6.43
CA HIS A 234 5.30 28.29 6.31
C HIS A 234 5.64 28.99 7.64
N ILE A 235 6.72 29.77 7.57
CA ILE A 235 7.27 30.64 8.62
C ILE A 235 6.17 31.50 9.24
N ALA A 236 5.77 31.18 10.47
CA ALA A 236 5.24 32.17 11.40
C ALA A 236 6.40 32.57 12.34
N LEU A 237 6.93 33.77 12.10
CA LEU A 237 7.89 34.43 12.98
C LEU A 237 7.18 34.79 14.29
N CYS A 238 7.25 33.91 15.30
CA CYS A 238 7.01 34.34 16.68
C CYS A 238 8.27 35.06 17.17
N HIS A 239 8.25 36.39 17.14
CA HIS A 239 9.25 37.20 17.82
C HIS A 239 9.20 36.91 19.33
N LEU A 240 10.34 36.49 19.86
CA LEU A 240 10.58 36.31 21.28
C LEU A 240 10.63 37.70 21.95
N PHE A 241 9.53 38.15 22.53
CA PHE A 241 9.57 39.21 23.54
C PHE A 241 9.42 38.59 24.93
N ILE A 242 10.38 38.92 25.79
CA ILE A 242 10.48 38.48 27.18
C ILE A 242 9.37 39.15 27.98
N LEU A 243 8.15 38.61 27.98
CA LEU A 243 7.15 38.89 29.01
C LEU A 243 6.30 37.65 29.29
N LYS A 244 6.00 37.44 30.58
CA LYS A 244 5.29 36.31 31.15
C LYS A 244 3.89 36.17 30.54
N LYS A 245 3.62 34.99 29.95
CA LYS A 245 2.38 34.45 29.36
C LYS A 245 2.18 34.70 27.85
N PRO A 246 2.29 33.66 27.00
CA PRO A 246 1.90 33.76 25.61
C PRO A 246 0.38 33.54 25.46
N TYR A 247 -0.28 34.45 24.76
CA TYR A 247 -1.61 34.23 24.20
C TYR A 247 -1.46 34.10 22.68
N CYS A 248 -1.82 32.95 22.12
CA CYS A 248 -1.91 32.77 20.67
C CYS A 248 -3.27 33.31 20.21
N LEU A 249 -3.30 34.46 19.54
CA LEU A 249 -4.50 34.95 18.89
C LEU A 249 -4.65 34.27 17.52
N VAL A 250 -5.71 33.50 17.35
CA VAL A 250 -6.13 32.94 16.06
C VAL A 250 -6.96 34.01 15.32
N PRO A 251 -6.66 34.37 14.07
CA PRO A 251 -7.51 35.29 13.32
C PRO A 251 -8.81 34.57 12.93
N TYR A 252 -9.92 35.00 13.54
CA TYR A 252 -11.27 34.65 13.12
C TYR A 252 -11.57 35.39 11.81
N LYS A 253 -11.61 34.68 10.68
CA LYS A 253 -12.07 35.25 9.41
C LYS A 253 -13.59 35.03 9.32
N SER A 254 -14.36 36.08 9.63
CA SER A 254 -15.79 36.12 9.36
C SER A 254 -16.02 36.13 7.84
N ILE A 255 -16.78 35.15 7.36
CA ILE A 255 -17.36 35.16 6.02
C ILE A 255 -18.72 35.86 6.16
N ILE A 256 -18.84 37.04 5.55
CA ILE A 256 -20.12 37.61 5.09
C ILE A 256 -20.28 37.13 3.65
#